data_AF-A0A8J7FH66-F1
#
_entry.id   AF-A0A8J7FH66-F1
#
_cell.length_a   1.000
_cell.length_b   1.000
_cell.length_c   1.000
_cell.angle_alpha   90.00
_cell.angle_beta   90.00
_cell.angle_gamma   90.00
#
_symmetry.space_group_name_H-M   'P 1'
#
loop_
_entity.id
_entity.type
_entity.pdbx_description
1 polymer ?
#
loop_
_entity_poly.entity_id
_entity_poly.type
_entity_poly.pdbx_seq_one_letter_code
_entity_poly.pdbx_strand_id
1 'polypeptide(L)'
;MSRQNRFAVLLITDNKGPLETIIRLIKRHFTCFYLACSPEQAVEVINSKGIDVVLFGYGDVQEAEVCFLHMIRNDRTIEDKISSTMVLCSKEQVQNAFNICNKDIFNDYFIVKPLYDPHHILLRLRTLRRLLSTNSLKQSKSMSVDEMCSFFDQVATSGQELMDLNQESLERLMATVTFSMESMKERMRNEQPNNPNICAQTVNAIIDDHATNTLLPQLQGEKQDASESVNSLVNDLVTQTENNKSSLQNEIKQNQPSAVSIMIIEDEEQELMRLATYLEETGYSPNVSTHATHALKMLEQWQPRIVLVDLTLPDMSALHVISRIQSHPKLQNTKIMALAKQGDKDKVMEAVKMGINEVMMKPVDKDMLMYKINYNLTSG
;
A
#
# COMPACT_ATOMS: atom_id res chain seq x y z
N MET A 1 31.44 -5.73 -8.66
CA MET A 1 31.00 -4.59 -7.82
C MET A 1 29.48 -4.64 -7.73
N SER A 2 28.97 -4.85 -6.52
CA SER A 2 27.57 -5.20 -6.20
C SER A 2 26.59 -4.07 -6.48
N ARG A 3 25.37 -4.43 -6.93
CA ARG A 3 24.20 -3.60 -7.30
C ARG A 3 23.59 -2.76 -6.15
N GLN A 4 24.32 -2.53 -5.05
CA GLN A 4 23.72 -2.30 -3.74
C GLN A 4 23.41 -0.83 -3.37
N ASN A 5 23.52 0.15 -4.28
CA ASN A 5 23.14 1.53 -3.93
C ASN A 5 22.88 2.50 -5.10
N ARG A 6 22.41 2.03 -6.27
CA ARG A 6 22.22 2.91 -7.44
C ARG A 6 20.75 3.27 -7.61
N PHE A 7 20.36 4.47 -7.17
CA PHE A 7 19.06 5.06 -7.49
C PHE A 7 19.23 6.03 -8.66
N ALA A 8 18.63 5.68 -9.80
CA ALA A 8 18.77 6.38 -11.06
C ALA A 8 17.47 7.07 -11.48
N VAL A 9 17.58 8.35 -11.81
CA VAL A 9 16.46 9.20 -12.22
C VAL A 9 16.68 9.64 -13.67
N LEU A 10 15.68 9.46 -14.52
CA LEU A 10 15.64 9.99 -15.88
C LEU A 10 14.62 11.12 -15.96
N LEU A 11 14.98 12.25 -16.55
CA LEU A 11 14.02 13.29 -16.93
C LEU A 11 13.91 13.33 -18.47
N ILE A 12 12.68 13.22 -18.96
CA ILE A 12 12.33 13.32 -20.37
C ILE A 12 11.68 14.68 -20.60
N THR A 13 12.25 15.50 -21.48
CA THR A 13 11.75 16.84 -21.78
C THR A 13 12.23 17.31 -23.15
N ASP A 14 11.34 17.94 -23.91
CA ASP A 14 11.65 18.62 -25.17
C ASP A 14 12.25 20.02 -24.94
N ASN A 15 11.94 20.65 -23.80
CA ASN A 15 12.40 21.99 -23.45
C ASN A 15 12.97 22.07 -22.03
N LYS A 16 14.30 22.14 -21.95
CA LYS A 16 15.04 22.21 -20.68
C LYS A 16 14.91 23.55 -19.95
N GLY A 17 14.60 24.64 -20.65
CA GLY A 17 14.66 26.00 -20.09
C GLY A 17 13.80 26.16 -18.83
N PRO A 18 12.50 25.85 -18.89
CA PRO A 18 11.61 25.98 -17.72
C PRO A 18 11.94 25.03 -16.56
N LEU A 19 12.71 23.98 -16.80
CA LEU A 19 13.06 22.95 -15.82
C LEU A 19 14.50 23.08 -15.33
N GLU A 20 15.25 24.09 -15.76
CA GLU A 20 16.69 24.20 -15.49
C GLU A 20 17.01 24.22 -13.99
N THR A 21 16.20 24.91 -13.20
CA THR A 21 16.31 24.94 -11.73
C THR A 21 16.19 23.54 -11.13
N ILE A 22 15.20 22.76 -11.57
CA ILE A 22 14.95 21.39 -11.08
C ILE A 22 16.06 20.45 -11.57
N ILE A 23 16.48 20.57 -12.82
CA ILE A 23 17.57 19.78 -13.40
C ILE A 23 18.85 19.97 -12.58
N ARG A 24 19.23 21.23 -12.30
CA ARG A 24 20.42 21.52 -11.47
C ARG A 24 20.28 20.97 -10.06
N LEU A 25 19.09 21.08 -9.47
CA LEU A 25 18.81 20.61 -8.12
C LEU A 25 18.90 19.08 -8.01
N ILE A 26 18.22 18.34 -8.88
CA ILE A 26 18.25 16.86 -8.89
C ILE A 26 19.67 16.37 -9.17
N LYS A 27 20.35 16.93 -10.19
CA LYS A 27 21.72 16.56 -10.53
C LYS A 27 22.72 16.77 -9.38
N ARG A 28 22.47 17.74 -8.49
CA ARG A 28 23.30 17.98 -7.30
C ARG A 28 23.10 16.91 -6.21
N HIS A 29 21.90 16.37 -6.08
CA HIS A 29 21.55 15.44 -5.00
C HIS A 29 21.55 13.96 -5.42
N PHE A 30 21.43 13.68 -6.72
CA PHE A 30 21.38 12.34 -7.28
C PHE A 30 22.47 12.17 -8.34
N THR A 31 23.44 11.30 -8.05
CA THR A 31 24.62 11.07 -8.90
C THR A 31 24.29 10.35 -10.21
N CYS A 32 23.22 9.56 -10.22
CA CYS A 32 22.71 8.86 -11.40
C CYS A 32 21.49 9.60 -11.95
N PHE A 33 21.72 10.76 -12.56
CA PHE A 33 20.68 11.56 -13.20
C PHE A 33 20.92 11.65 -14.72
N TYR A 34 19.89 11.36 -15.50
CA TYR A 34 19.93 11.31 -16.96
C TYR A 34 18.87 12.23 -17.57
N LEU A 35 19.14 12.67 -18.80
CA LEU A 35 18.24 13.50 -19.58
C LEU A 35 18.00 12.85 -20.94
N ALA A 36 16.74 12.81 -21.37
CA ALA A 36 16.37 12.45 -22.72
C ALA A 36 15.49 13.55 -23.34
N CYS A 37 15.74 13.85 -24.61
CA CYS A 37 14.97 14.83 -25.38
C CYS A 37 13.98 14.19 -26.36
N SER A 38 14.01 12.86 -26.51
CA SER A 38 13.08 12.11 -27.36
C SER A 38 12.71 10.77 -26.73
N PRO A 39 11.57 10.17 -27.12
CA PRO A 39 11.17 8.84 -26.66
C PRO A 39 12.23 7.77 -26.97
N GLU A 40 12.85 7.82 -28.14
CA GLU A 40 13.87 6.84 -28.58
C GLU A 40 15.11 6.92 -27.68
N GLN A 41 15.56 8.14 -27.37
CA GLN A 41 16.67 8.35 -26.45
C GLN A 41 16.31 7.89 -25.04
N ALA A 42 15.07 8.09 -24.59
CA ALA A 42 14.61 7.62 -23.29
C ALA A 42 14.67 6.08 -23.19
N VAL A 43 14.18 5.37 -24.21
CA VAL A 43 14.24 3.89 -24.28
C VAL A 43 15.69 3.39 -24.20
N GLU A 44 16.61 4.01 -24.96
CA GLU A 44 18.03 3.64 -24.95
C GLU A 44 18.66 3.82 -23.55
N VAL A 45 18.34 4.92 -22.87
CA VAL A 45 18.85 5.22 -21.53
C VAL A 45 18.28 4.23 -20.49
N ILE A 46 16.98 3.93 -20.57
CA ILE A 46 16.33 2.95 -19.68
C ILE A 46 17.00 1.59 -19.81
N ASN A 47 17.20 1.13 -21.05
CA ASN A 47 17.78 -0.17 -21.34
C ASN A 47 19.27 -0.26 -20.97
N SER A 48 20.03 0.82 -21.14
CA SER A 48 21.48 0.80 -20.90
C SER A 48 21.90 1.14 -19.47
N LYS A 49 21.11 1.93 -18.73
CA LYS A 49 21.52 2.49 -17.43
C LYS A 49 20.78 1.92 -16.22
N GLY A 50 19.64 1.27 -16.42
CA GLY A 50 18.78 0.77 -15.34
C GLY A 50 18.19 1.94 -14.56
N ILE A 51 17.02 2.41 -14.99
CA ILE A 51 16.38 3.61 -14.45
C ILE A 51 15.27 3.21 -13.48
N ASP A 52 15.29 3.78 -12.28
CA ASP A 52 14.29 3.49 -11.25
C ASP A 52 13.06 4.41 -11.37
N VAL A 53 13.31 5.70 -11.64
CA VAL A 53 12.27 6.72 -11.72
C VAL A 53 12.38 7.53 -13.01
N VAL A 54 11.26 7.69 -13.71
CA VAL A 54 11.16 8.53 -14.91
C VAL A 54 10.28 9.74 -14.64
N LEU A 55 10.83 10.93 -14.88
CA LEU A 55 10.13 12.21 -14.79
C LEU A 55 9.78 12.70 -16.20
N PHE A 56 8.54 13.15 -16.40
CA PHE A 56 8.07 13.69 -17.67
C PHE A 56 7.87 15.20 -17.54
N GLY A 57 8.72 15.97 -18.22
CA GLY A 57 8.79 17.43 -18.12
C GLY A 57 8.39 18.13 -19.41
N TYR A 58 7.14 17.96 -19.85
CA TYR A 58 6.62 18.57 -21.06
C TYR A 58 5.88 19.89 -20.79
N GLY A 59 5.53 20.62 -21.85
CA GLY A 59 4.69 21.81 -21.76
C GLY A 59 3.25 21.45 -21.37
N ASP A 60 2.77 20.31 -21.88
CA ASP A 60 1.47 19.73 -21.56
C ASP A 60 1.58 18.31 -20.98
N VAL A 61 0.66 17.99 -20.07
CA VAL A 61 0.51 16.65 -19.50
C VAL A 61 0.10 15.65 -20.59
N GLN A 62 -0.68 16.09 -21.59
CA GLN A 62 -1.04 15.25 -22.73
C GLN A 62 0.18 14.88 -23.60
N GLU A 63 1.14 15.78 -23.75
CA GLU A 63 2.40 15.49 -24.46
C GLU A 63 3.22 14.44 -23.71
N ALA A 64 3.22 14.50 -22.37
CA ALA A 64 3.85 13.47 -21.54
C ALA A 64 3.18 12.10 -21.74
N GLU A 65 1.85 12.05 -21.75
CA GLU A 65 1.08 10.82 -22.01
C GLU A 65 1.41 10.23 -23.40
N VAL A 66 1.41 11.06 -24.45
CA VAL A 66 1.78 10.64 -25.81
C VAL A 66 3.21 10.10 -25.85
N CYS A 67 4.16 10.74 -25.17
CA CYS A 67 5.54 10.28 -25.08
C CYS A 67 5.63 8.91 -24.41
N PHE A 68 4.94 8.71 -23.29
CA PHE A 68 4.92 7.44 -22.58
C PHE A 68 4.33 6.30 -23.42
N LEU A 69 3.21 6.55 -24.10
CA LEU A 69 2.60 5.58 -25.01
C LEU A 69 3.52 5.23 -26.19
N HIS A 70 4.24 6.21 -26.74
CA HIS A 70 5.25 5.95 -27.78
C HIS A 70 6.40 5.07 -27.27
N MET A 71 6.86 5.26 -26.03
CA MET A 71 7.90 4.42 -25.43
C MET A 71 7.44 2.97 -25.30
N ILE A 72 6.25 2.73 -24.74
CA ILE A 72 5.68 1.37 -24.58
C ILE A 72 5.46 0.70 -25.94
N ARG A 73 5.00 1.47 -26.92
CA ARG A 73 4.78 0.95 -28.29
C ARG A 73 6.08 0.49 -28.94
N ASN A 74 7.19 1.18 -28.67
CA ASN A 74 8.51 0.83 -29.19
C ASN A 74 9.16 -0.34 -28.42
N ASP A 75 9.01 -0.37 -27.10
CA ASP A 75 9.52 -1.46 -26.26
C ASP A 75 8.56 -1.70 -25.09
N ARG A 76 7.78 -2.79 -25.18
CA ARG A 76 6.80 -3.19 -24.16
C ARG A 76 7.44 -3.57 -22.83
N THR A 77 8.73 -3.92 -22.82
CA THR A 77 9.43 -4.31 -21.59
C THR A 77 9.78 -3.13 -20.69
N ILE A 78 9.55 -1.90 -21.16
CA ILE A 78 9.80 -0.67 -20.39
C ILE A 78 8.91 -0.60 -19.15
N GLU A 79 7.65 -1.04 -19.25
CA GLU A 79 6.69 -1.02 -18.15
C GLU A 79 7.18 -1.87 -16.97
N ASP A 80 7.78 -3.03 -17.25
CA ASP A 80 8.37 -3.91 -16.23
C ASP A 80 9.71 -3.40 -15.67
N LYS A 81 10.40 -2.51 -16.42
CA LYS A 81 11.75 -2.02 -16.07
C LYS A 81 11.72 -0.75 -15.23
N ILE A 82 10.68 0.06 -15.35
CA ILE A 82 10.53 1.31 -14.60
C ILE A 82 9.75 1.03 -13.32
N SER A 83 10.29 1.45 -12.18
CA SER A 83 9.59 1.24 -10.90
C SER A 83 8.63 2.38 -10.54
N SER A 84 8.81 3.58 -11.10
CA SER A 84 7.88 4.69 -10.91
C SER A 84 7.99 5.74 -12.01
N THR A 85 6.85 6.28 -12.45
CA THR A 85 6.74 7.38 -13.41
C THR A 85 6.04 8.59 -12.75
N MET A 86 6.53 9.80 -13.04
CA MET A 86 5.94 11.04 -12.50
C MET A 86 5.88 12.12 -13.56
N VAL A 87 4.76 12.84 -13.64
CA VAL A 87 4.60 13.97 -14.57
C VAL A 87 4.83 15.31 -13.86
N LEU A 88 5.60 16.20 -14.49
CA LEU A 88 5.83 17.56 -14.03
C LEU A 88 4.82 18.48 -14.73
N CYS A 89 3.96 19.14 -13.97
CA CYS A 89 2.87 19.94 -14.53
C CYS A 89 2.87 21.39 -14.00
N SER A 90 2.16 22.27 -14.69
CA SER A 90 1.81 23.58 -14.14
C SER A 90 0.63 23.47 -13.16
N LYS A 91 0.42 24.52 -12.36
CA LYS A 91 -0.74 24.64 -11.45
C LYS A 91 -2.07 24.59 -12.22
N GLU A 92 -2.09 25.11 -13.45
CA GLU A 92 -3.27 25.13 -14.33
C GLU A 92 -3.62 23.73 -14.84
N GLN A 93 -2.64 22.84 -14.91
CA GLN A 93 -2.77 21.48 -15.45
C GLN A 93 -2.98 20.42 -14.37
N VAL A 94 -3.10 20.79 -13.09
CA VAL A 94 -3.24 19.84 -11.97
C VAL A 94 -4.41 18.89 -12.17
N GLN A 95 -5.55 19.37 -12.67
CA GLN A 95 -6.70 18.50 -12.93
C GLN A 95 -6.39 17.44 -14.00
N ASN A 96 -5.70 17.83 -15.08
CA ASN A 96 -5.31 16.91 -16.15
C ASN A 96 -4.27 15.90 -15.65
N ALA A 97 -3.30 16.36 -14.86
CA ALA A 97 -2.29 15.51 -14.22
C ALA A 97 -2.93 14.48 -13.28
N PHE A 98 -3.87 14.92 -12.44
CA PHE A 98 -4.65 14.03 -11.57
C PHE A 98 -5.44 13.00 -12.38
N ASN A 99 -6.17 13.43 -13.41
CA ASN A 99 -6.97 12.54 -14.25
C ASN A 99 -6.11 11.48 -14.96
N ILE A 100 -4.90 11.83 -15.40
CA ILE A 100 -3.99 10.88 -16.07
C ILE A 100 -3.37 9.93 -15.04
N CYS A 101 -3.06 10.39 -13.82
CA CYS A 101 -2.62 9.49 -12.75
C CYS A 101 -3.73 8.52 -12.31
N ASN A 102 -4.98 8.98 -12.27
CA ASN A 102 -6.14 8.14 -11.95
C ASN A 102 -6.48 7.12 -13.04
N LYS A 103 -5.85 7.22 -14.22
CA LYS A 103 -5.90 6.23 -15.30
C LYS A 103 -4.71 5.26 -15.25
N ASP A 104 -3.91 5.28 -14.18
CA ASP A 104 -2.69 4.49 -13.97
C ASP A 104 -1.59 4.69 -15.04
N ILE A 105 -1.65 5.77 -15.81
CA ILE A 105 -0.62 6.09 -16.81
C ILE A 105 0.65 6.62 -16.13
N PHE A 106 0.49 7.43 -15.09
CA PHE A 106 1.56 7.94 -14.25
C PHE A 106 1.28 7.63 -12.78
N ASN A 107 2.29 7.29 -11.99
CA ASN A 107 2.09 7.00 -10.57
C ASN A 107 1.86 8.25 -9.72
N ASP A 108 2.38 9.39 -10.14
CA ASP A 108 2.31 10.65 -9.38
C ASP A 108 2.52 11.86 -10.30
N TYR A 109 2.21 13.06 -9.79
CA TYR A 109 2.51 14.32 -10.45
C TYR A 109 3.14 15.34 -9.49
N PHE A 110 3.94 16.26 -10.03
CA PHE A 110 4.59 17.33 -9.26
C PHE A 110 4.41 18.69 -9.94
N ILE A 111 3.97 19.68 -9.17
CA ILE A 111 3.73 21.04 -9.65
C ILE A 111 5.07 21.78 -9.74
N VAL A 112 5.51 22.07 -10.96
CA VAL A 112 6.78 22.76 -11.24
C VAL A 112 6.61 24.22 -11.67
N LYS A 113 5.37 24.63 -11.98
CA LYS A 113 5.07 26.00 -12.43
C LYS A 113 3.82 26.55 -11.74
N PRO A 114 3.94 27.61 -10.93
CA PRO A 114 5.19 28.15 -10.38
C PRO A 114 5.82 27.18 -9.35
N LEU A 115 7.15 27.14 -9.30
CA LEU A 115 7.89 26.29 -8.36
C LEU A 115 7.97 26.96 -6.98
N TYR A 116 7.01 26.65 -6.10
CA TYR A 116 6.96 27.22 -4.75
C TYR A 116 7.97 26.59 -3.79
N ASP A 117 8.11 25.26 -3.80
CA ASP A 117 9.03 24.52 -2.95
C ASP A 117 9.86 23.53 -3.79
N PRO A 118 11.10 23.90 -4.16
CA PRO A 118 12.00 23.03 -4.91
C PRO A 118 12.48 21.83 -4.08
N HIS A 119 12.45 21.87 -2.74
CA HIS A 119 12.94 20.76 -1.92
C HIS A 119 11.95 19.60 -1.82
N HIS A 120 10.66 19.86 -2.05
CA HIS A 120 9.62 18.83 -2.01
C HIS A 120 9.86 17.71 -3.04
N ILE A 121 10.38 18.03 -4.23
CA ILE A 121 10.72 17.01 -5.24
C ILE A 121 11.86 16.10 -4.77
N LEU A 122 12.81 16.63 -4.00
CA LEU A 122 13.92 15.85 -3.45
C LEU A 122 13.42 14.90 -2.36
N LEU A 123 12.47 15.34 -1.52
CA LEU A 123 11.84 14.48 -0.53
C LEU A 123 11.07 13.35 -1.19
N ARG A 124 10.28 13.64 -2.24
CA ARG A 124 9.57 12.60 -3.01
C ARG A 124 10.51 11.57 -3.62
N LEU A 125 11.57 12.01 -4.30
CA LEU A 125 12.57 11.10 -4.88
C LEU A 125 13.32 10.29 -3.79
N ARG A 126 13.59 10.86 -2.61
CA ARG A 126 14.18 10.11 -1.48
C ARG A 126 13.21 9.08 -0.90
N THR A 127 11.92 9.39 -0.82
CA THR A 127 10.88 8.45 -0.40
C THR A 127 10.79 7.30 -1.38
N LEU A 128 10.73 7.58 -2.69
CA LEU A 128 10.77 6.54 -3.73
C LEU A 128 12.03 5.68 -3.62
N ARG A 129 13.22 6.29 -3.46
CA ARG A 129 14.46 5.53 -3.24
C ARG A 129 14.36 4.59 -2.05
N ARG A 130 13.79 5.05 -0.92
CA ARG A 130 13.59 4.22 0.27
C ARG A 130 12.63 3.06 -0.04
N LEU A 131 11.49 3.34 -0.68
CA LEU A 131 10.51 2.32 -1.06
C LEU A 131 11.09 1.26 -2.01
N LEU A 132 11.86 1.67 -3.00
CA LEU A 132 12.51 0.75 -3.95
C LEU A 132 13.66 -0.03 -3.32
N SER A 133 14.42 0.58 -2.40
CA SER A 133 15.42 -0.15 -1.61
C SER A 133 14.79 -1.17 -0.66
N THR A 134 13.61 -0.88 -0.10
CA THR A 134 12.86 -1.84 0.70
C THR A 134 12.25 -2.95 -0.16
N ASN A 135 11.82 -2.67 -1.39
CA ASN A 135 11.31 -3.67 -2.32
C ASN A 135 12.41 -4.63 -2.83
N SER A 136 13.63 -4.14 -3.03
CA SER A 136 14.79 -5.00 -3.38
C SER A 136 15.23 -5.91 -2.22
N LEU A 137 14.99 -5.50 -0.97
CA LEU A 137 15.17 -6.33 0.24
C LEU A 137 13.96 -7.23 0.53
N LYS A 138 12.81 -7.01 -0.12
CA LYS A 138 11.58 -7.81 0.02
C LYS A 138 11.41 -8.92 -1.03
N GLN A 139 12.33 -9.12 -1.98
CA GLN A 139 12.30 -10.29 -2.88
C GLN A 139 12.61 -11.64 -2.18
N SER A 140 12.69 -11.67 -0.85
CA SER A 140 12.58 -12.89 -0.06
C SER A 140 11.87 -12.65 1.28
N LYS A 141 10.74 -11.91 1.24
CA LYS A 141 9.79 -11.93 2.36
C LYS A 141 8.40 -12.12 1.80
N SER A 142 7.76 -13.22 2.22
CA SER A 142 6.34 -13.50 2.02
C SER A 142 5.53 -12.21 2.23
N MET A 143 4.68 -11.87 1.25
CA MET A 143 3.69 -10.80 1.37
C MET A 143 2.98 -10.95 2.71
N SER A 144 2.93 -9.87 3.50
CA SER A 144 2.24 -9.94 4.78
C SER A 144 0.74 -10.11 4.53
N VAL A 145 0.08 -10.81 5.43
CA VAL A 145 -1.36 -11.10 5.36
C VAL A 145 -2.18 -9.82 5.25
N ASP A 146 -1.76 -8.79 5.97
CA ASP A 146 -2.44 -7.49 5.98
C ASP A 146 -2.30 -6.77 4.63
N GLU A 147 -1.15 -6.92 3.96
CA GLU A 147 -0.95 -6.44 2.59
C GLU A 147 -1.86 -7.22 1.60
N MET A 148 -2.08 -8.53 1.79
CA MET A 148 -3.02 -9.31 0.94
C MET A 148 -4.48 -8.92 1.20
N CYS A 149 -4.86 -8.72 2.47
CA CYS A 149 -6.20 -8.30 2.85
C CYS A 149 -6.52 -6.91 2.29
N SER A 150 -5.56 -5.98 2.35
CA SER A 150 -5.70 -4.66 1.74
C SER A 150 -5.87 -4.74 0.21
N PHE A 151 -5.23 -5.70 -0.45
CA PHE A 151 -5.40 -5.92 -1.89
C PHE A 151 -6.80 -6.47 -2.21
N PHE A 152 -7.31 -7.42 -1.42
CA PHE A 152 -8.69 -7.90 -1.56
C PHE A 152 -9.72 -6.78 -1.33
N ASP A 153 -9.47 -5.88 -0.38
CA ASP A 153 -10.33 -4.73 -0.13
C ASP A 153 -10.33 -3.74 -1.31
N GLN A 154 -9.18 -3.53 -1.94
CA GLN A 154 -9.09 -2.70 -3.16
C GLN A 154 -9.85 -3.34 -4.33
N VAL A 155 -9.71 -4.65 -4.56
CA VAL A 155 -10.43 -5.35 -5.62
C VAL A 155 -11.95 -5.30 -5.40
N ALA A 156 -12.41 -5.46 -4.16
CA ALA A 156 -13.83 -5.32 -3.81
C ALA A 156 -14.33 -3.89 -4.05
N THR A 157 -13.56 -2.87 -3.64
CA THR A 157 -13.90 -1.46 -3.83
C THR A 157 -13.99 -1.10 -5.31
N SER A 158 -13.00 -1.50 -6.11
CA SER A 158 -13.01 -1.27 -7.57
C SER A 158 -14.14 -2.01 -8.27
N GLY A 159 -14.52 -3.21 -7.80
CA GLY A 159 -15.70 -3.91 -8.30
C GLY A 159 -16.99 -3.12 -8.09
N GLN A 160 -17.13 -2.50 -6.91
CA GLN A 160 -18.29 -1.69 -6.56
C GLN A 160 -18.33 -0.36 -7.33
N GLU A 161 -17.20 0.31 -7.49
CA GLU A 161 -17.07 1.52 -8.33
C GLU A 161 -17.40 1.25 -9.81
N LEU A 162 -17.02 0.08 -10.34
CA LEU A 162 -17.38 -0.34 -11.69
C LEU A 162 -18.88 -0.56 -11.87
N MET A 163 -19.57 -1.08 -10.84
CA MET A 163 -21.03 -1.21 -10.85
C MET A 163 -21.71 0.17 -10.89
N ASP A 164 -21.24 1.10 -10.05
CA ASP A 164 -21.77 2.46 -9.96
C ASP A 164 -21.56 3.23 -11.28
N LEU A 165 -20.36 3.14 -11.87
CA LEU A 165 -20.05 3.76 -13.18
C LEU A 165 -20.88 3.18 -14.32
N ASN A 166 -21.13 1.87 -14.32
CA ASN A 166 -21.97 1.21 -15.33
C ASN A 166 -23.42 1.68 -15.22
N GLN A 167 -23.96 1.77 -14.00
CA GLN A 167 -25.31 2.27 -13.76
C GLN A 167 -25.46 3.75 -14.18
N GLU A 168 -24.52 4.62 -13.78
CA GLU A 168 -24.58 6.06 -14.09
C GLU A 168 -24.43 6.34 -15.60
N SER A 169 -23.52 5.64 -16.28
CA SER A 169 -23.31 5.79 -17.73
C SER A 169 -24.55 5.42 -18.54
N LEU A 170 -25.28 4.40 -18.07
CA LEU A 170 -26.49 3.89 -18.68
C LEU A 170 -27.71 4.81 -18.47
N GLU A 171 -27.86 5.38 -17.28
CA GLU A 171 -28.88 6.39 -17.00
C GLU A 171 -28.71 7.63 -17.89
N ARG A 172 -27.46 8.07 -18.11
CA ARG A 172 -27.14 9.18 -19.02
C ARG A 172 -27.48 8.87 -20.48
N LEU A 173 -27.18 7.66 -20.96
CA LEU A 173 -27.55 7.21 -22.32
C LEU A 173 -29.07 7.19 -22.51
N MET A 174 -29.81 6.64 -21.54
CA MET A 174 -31.28 6.60 -21.59
C MET A 174 -31.89 8.01 -21.59
N ALA A 175 -31.37 8.92 -20.75
CA ALA A 175 -31.79 10.30 -20.74
C ALA A 175 -31.52 10.99 -22.10
N THR A 176 -30.37 10.71 -22.71
CA THR A 176 -30.00 11.27 -24.03
C THR A 176 -30.90 10.74 -25.15
N VAL A 177 -31.22 9.44 -25.16
CA VAL A 177 -32.13 8.82 -26.14
C VAL A 177 -33.54 9.38 -25.97
N THR A 178 -34.03 9.47 -24.73
CA THR A 178 -35.35 10.02 -24.42
C THR A 178 -35.45 11.48 -24.88
N PHE A 179 -34.46 12.30 -24.54
CA PHE A 179 -34.38 13.70 -24.96
C PHE A 179 -34.34 13.86 -26.49
N SER A 180 -33.60 12.99 -27.18
CA SER A 180 -33.50 13.00 -28.64
C SER A 180 -34.83 12.62 -29.31
N MET A 181 -35.54 11.65 -28.74
CA MET A 181 -36.88 11.25 -29.20
C MET A 181 -37.92 12.36 -28.99
N GLU A 182 -37.88 13.03 -27.84
CA GLU A 182 -38.78 14.13 -27.51
C GLU A 182 -38.53 15.35 -28.42
N SER A 183 -37.26 15.65 -28.69
CA SER A 183 -36.84 16.67 -29.66
C SER A 183 -37.31 16.36 -31.09
N MET A 184 -37.30 15.09 -31.48
CA MET A 184 -37.80 14.64 -32.79
C MET A 184 -39.33 14.81 -32.90
N LYS A 185 -40.05 14.47 -31.83
CA LYS A 185 -41.51 14.66 -31.72
C LYS A 185 -41.89 16.13 -31.84
N GLU A 186 -41.12 17.02 -31.21
CA GLU A 186 -41.36 18.45 -31.22
C GLU A 186 -41.05 19.09 -32.58
N ARG A 187 -39.99 18.64 -33.28
CA ARG A 187 -39.70 19.07 -34.66
C ARG A 187 -40.78 18.65 -35.66
N MET A 188 -41.26 17.41 -35.58
CA MET A 188 -42.33 16.92 -36.47
C MET A 188 -43.69 17.57 -36.19
N ARG A 189 -43.93 18.09 -34.99
CA ARG A 189 -45.13 18.89 -34.69
C ARG A 189 -45.12 20.25 -35.38
N ASN A 190 -43.92 20.79 -35.62
CA ASN A 190 -43.73 22.11 -36.21
C ASN A 190 -43.60 22.07 -37.74
N GLU A 191 -43.15 20.97 -38.33
CA GLU A 191 -43.10 20.76 -39.79
C GLU A 191 -44.28 19.90 -40.26
N GLN A 192 -45.30 20.52 -40.89
CA GLN A 192 -46.39 19.75 -41.50
C GLN A 192 -45.87 18.88 -42.66
N PRO A 193 -46.21 17.58 -42.72
CA PRO A 193 -45.87 16.75 -43.85
C PRO A 193 -46.59 17.25 -45.10
N ASN A 194 -45.84 17.41 -46.19
CA ASN A 194 -46.26 18.05 -47.44
C ASN A 194 -47.23 17.18 -48.29
N ASN A 195 -48.03 16.31 -47.66
CA ASN A 195 -48.89 15.33 -48.33
C ASN A 195 -50.28 15.26 -47.65
N PRO A 196 -51.38 15.63 -48.33
CA PRO A 196 -52.71 15.80 -47.72
C PRO A 196 -53.41 14.51 -47.26
N ASN A 197 -52.82 13.33 -47.49
CA ASN A 197 -53.39 12.03 -47.09
C ASN A 197 -52.74 11.38 -45.86
N ILE A 198 -51.78 12.04 -45.21
CA ILE A 198 -51.16 11.53 -43.97
C ILE A 198 -51.49 12.50 -42.85
N CYS A 199 -52.44 12.12 -41.98
CA CYS A 199 -52.77 12.91 -40.81
C CYS A 199 -51.57 12.91 -39.85
N ALA A 200 -51.12 14.09 -39.40
CA ALA A 200 -50.06 14.22 -38.39
C ALA A 200 -50.37 13.40 -37.11
N GLN A 201 -51.65 13.13 -36.84
CA GLN A 201 -52.09 12.25 -35.75
C GLN A 201 -51.69 10.78 -35.97
N THR A 202 -51.72 10.28 -37.20
CA THR A 202 -51.37 8.88 -37.51
C THR A 202 -49.87 8.63 -37.39
N VAL A 203 -49.05 9.57 -37.84
CA VAL A 203 -47.57 9.49 -37.72
C VAL A 203 -47.13 9.63 -36.26
N ASN A 204 -47.72 10.55 -35.50
CA ASN A 204 -47.46 10.67 -34.07
C ASN A 204 -47.89 9.42 -33.29
N ALA A 205 -49.02 8.81 -33.64
CA ALA A 205 -49.46 7.55 -33.03
C ALA A 205 -48.52 6.38 -33.35
N ILE A 206 -47.99 6.29 -34.57
CA ILE A 206 -47.01 5.26 -34.98
C ILE A 206 -45.67 5.46 -34.26
N ILE A 207 -45.20 6.71 -34.10
CA ILE A 207 -43.96 7.03 -33.38
C ILE A 207 -44.11 6.74 -31.88
N ASP A 208 -45.23 7.14 -31.27
CA ASP A 208 -45.51 6.85 -29.87
C ASP A 208 -45.62 5.34 -29.63
N ASP A 209 -46.31 4.59 -30.50
CA ASP A 209 -46.43 3.13 -30.42
C ASP A 209 -45.08 2.43 -30.62
N HIS A 210 -44.26 2.85 -31.60
CA HIS A 210 -42.97 2.23 -31.84
C HIS A 210 -41.93 2.55 -30.74
N ALA A 211 -41.96 3.76 -30.19
CA ALA A 211 -41.10 4.15 -29.08
C ALA A 211 -41.48 3.43 -27.78
N THR A 212 -42.76 3.45 -27.39
CA THR A 212 -43.22 2.89 -26.10
C THR A 212 -43.41 1.37 -26.11
N ASN A 213 -43.85 0.76 -27.21
CA ASN A 213 -44.16 -0.67 -27.26
C ASN A 213 -43.08 -1.52 -27.95
N THR A 214 -42.12 -0.94 -28.68
CA THR A 214 -41.07 -1.70 -29.40
C THR A 214 -39.66 -1.39 -28.91
N LEU A 215 -39.21 -0.13 -29.02
CA LEU A 215 -37.81 0.24 -28.74
C LEU A 215 -37.48 0.31 -27.25
N LEU A 216 -38.33 0.96 -26.43
CA LEU A 216 -38.11 1.05 -24.98
C LEU A 216 -38.10 -0.34 -24.30
N PRO A 217 -39.06 -1.25 -24.57
CA PRO A 217 -39.07 -2.58 -23.98
C PRO A 217 -37.91 -3.47 -24.46
N GLN A 218 -37.52 -3.39 -25.74
CA GLN A 218 -36.37 -4.14 -26.27
C GLN A 218 -35.04 -3.65 -25.69
N LEU A 219 -34.84 -2.33 -25.64
CA LEU A 219 -33.65 -1.74 -25.01
C LEU A 219 -33.62 -1.98 -23.51
N GLN A 220 -34.78 -2.01 -22.83
CA GLN A 220 -34.87 -2.37 -21.41
C GLN A 220 -34.61 -3.87 -21.17
N GLY A 221 -35.07 -4.76 -22.05
CA GLY A 221 -34.82 -6.19 -21.97
C GLY A 221 -33.34 -6.54 -22.19
N GLU A 222 -32.74 -6.05 -23.28
CA GLU A 222 -31.30 -6.25 -23.54
C GLU A 222 -30.42 -5.55 -22.49
N LYS A 223 -30.88 -4.43 -21.93
CA LYS A 223 -30.28 -3.73 -20.77
C LYS A 223 -30.30 -4.60 -19.51
N GLN A 224 -31.43 -5.22 -19.20
CA GLN A 224 -31.60 -6.07 -18.03
C GLN A 224 -30.63 -7.26 -18.14
N ASP A 225 -30.61 -7.93 -19.30
CA ASP A 225 -29.78 -9.13 -19.52
C ASP A 225 -28.27 -8.82 -19.51
N ALA A 226 -27.82 -7.73 -20.15
CA ALA A 226 -26.40 -7.37 -20.20
C ALA A 226 -25.91 -6.80 -18.85
N SER A 227 -26.72 -5.98 -18.19
CA SER A 227 -26.37 -5.43 -16.88
C SER A 227 -26.42 -6.50 -15.80
N GLU A 228 -27.40 -7.41 -15.82
CA GLU A 228 -27.46 -8.56 -14.90
C GLU A 228 -26.28 -9.53 -15.14
N SER A 229 -25.89 -9.76 -16.40
CA SER A 229 -24.74 -10.60 -16.71
C SER A 229 -23.43 -10.02 -16.14
N VAL A 230 -23.16 -8.73 -16.38
CA VAL A 230 -21.96 -8.04 -15.87
C VAL A 230 -22.01 -7.92 -14.35
N ASN A 231 -23.17 -7.58 -13.77
CA ASN A 231 -23.33 -7.48 -12.33
C ASN A 231 -23.20 -8.84 -11.65
N SER A 232 -23.64 -9.94 -12.27
CA SER A 232 -23.45 -11.29 -11.73
C SER A 232 -21.97 -11.69 -11.74
N LEU A 233 -21.21 -11.41 -12.82
CA LEU A 233 -19.78 -11.70 -12.88
C LEU A 233 -18.99 -10.88 -11.84
N VAL A 234 -19.32 -9.60 -11.69
CA VAL A 234 -18.67 -8.74 -10.70
C VAL A 234 -19.05 -9.15 -9.28
N ASN A 235 -20.31 -9.51 -9.02
CA ASN A 235 -20.71 -10.06 -7.73
C ASN A 235 -20.02 -11.39 -7.45
N ASP A 236 -19.93 -12.31 -8.41
CA ASP A 236 -19.21 -13.57 -8.26
C ASP A 236 -17.74 -13.33 -7.94
N LEU A 237 -17.09 -12.37 -8.63
CA LEU A 237 -15.72 -11.95 -8.33
C LEU A 237 -15.60 -11.37 -6.92
N VAL A 238 -16.44 -10.43 -6.52
CA VAL A 238 -16.43 -9.84 -5.17
C VAL A 238 -16.62 -10.93 -4.11
N THR A 239 -17.60 -11.82 -4.31
CA THR A 239 -17.92 -12.91 -3.38
C THR A 239 -16.76 -13.92 -3.29
N GLN A 240 -16.13 -14.27 -4.41
CA GLN A 240 -14.91 -15.11 -4.43
C GLN A 240 -13.75 -14.42 -3.73
N THR A 241 -13.60 -13.12 -3.89
CA THR A 241 -12.55 -12.31 -3.28
C THR A 241 -12.71 -12.23 -1.76
N GLU A 242 -13.94 -12.02 -1.27
CA GLU A 242 -14.29 -12.05 0.15
C GLU A 242 -14.13 -13.45 0.77
N ASN A 243 -14.52 -14.49 0.04
CA ASN A 243 -14.34 -15.88 0.47
C ASN A 243 -12.86 -16.27 0.55
N ASN A 244 -12.04 -15.82 -0.41
CA ASN A 244 -10.59 -16.04 -0.40
C ASN A 244 -9.92 -15.27 0.74
N LYS A 245 -10.32 -14.02 1.00
CA LYS A 245 -9.90 -13.24 2.17
C LYS A 245 -10.23 -13.96 3.47
N SER A 246 -11.46 -14.44 3.61
CA SER A 246 -11.93 -15.16 4.80
C SER A 246 -11.22 -16.50 4.99
N SER A 247 -10.99 -17.23 3.90
CA SER A 247 -10.25 -18.51 3.91
C SER A 247 -8.79 -18.31 4.29
N LEU A 248 -8.13 -17.28 3.75
CA LEU A 248 -6.78 -16.92 4.13
C LEU A 248 -6.70 -16.51 5.60
N GLN A 249 -7.59 -15.61 6.07
CA GLN A 249 -7.65 -15.22 7.49
C GLN A 249 -7.88 -16.41 8.42
N ASN A 250 -8.69 -17.40 8.02
CA ASN A 250 -8.93 -18.62 8.77
C ASN A 250 -7.73 -19.57 8.74
N GLU A 251 -7.08 -19.76 7.59
CA GLU A 251 -5.85 -20.53 7.47
C GLU A 251 -4.72 -19.92 8.31
N ILE A 252 -4.65 -18.59 8.41
CA ILE A 252 -3.67 -17.90 9.25
C ILE A 252 -3.99 -18.02 10.74
N LYS A 253 -5.27 -17.95 11.13
CA LYS A 253 -5.66 -18.30 12.51
C LYS A 253 -5.33 -19.75 12.86
N GLN A 254 -5.35 -20.65 11.89
CA GLN A 254 -5.04 -22.07 12.07
C GLN A 254 -3.54 -22.41 11.94
N ASN A 255 -2.76 -21.60 11.20
CA ASN A 255 -1.30 -21.74 10.99
C ASN A 255 -0.44 -20.68 11.70
N GLN A 256 -1.01 -19.79 12.52
CA GLN A 256 -0.23 -18.97 13.43
C GLN A 256 0.46 -19.90 14.43
N PRO A 257 1.81 -19.90 14.53
CA PRO A 257 2.45 -20.55 15.66
C PRO A 257 1.90 -19.84 16.91
N SER A 258 1.25 -20.61 17.79
CA SER A 258 0.66 -20.14 19.05
C SER A 258 1.43 -18.95 19.61
N ALA A 259 0.80 -17.78 19.72
CA ALA A 259 1.44 -16.52 20.13
C ALA A 259 2.46 -16.79 21.24
N VAL A 260 3.74 -16.60 20.92
CA VAL A 260 4.82 -16.89 21.88
C VAL A 260 4.67 -15.89 23.02
N SER A 261 4.25 -16.38 24.19
CA SER A 261 4.03 -15.57 25.38
C SER A 261 5.38 -15.14 25.97
N ILE A 262 5.56 -13.82 26.11
CA ILE A 262 6.74 -13.19 26.70
C ILE A 262 6.29 -12.45 27.95
N MET A 263 6.94 -12.65 29.09
CA MET A 263 6.67 -11.89 30.30
C MET A 263 7.71 -10.78 30.47
N ILE A 264 7.28 -9.57 30.81
CA ILE A 264 8.16 -8.43 31.13
C ILE A 264 7.95 -8.04 32.60
N ILE A 265 9.06 -7.96 33.34
CA ILE A 265 9.10 -7.55 34.74
C ILE A 265 10.00 -6.32 34.86
N GLU A 266 9.38 -5.15 34.96
CA GLU A 266 10.02 -3.84 34.91
C GLU A 266 9.23 -2.82 35.75
N ASP A 267 9.86 -2.16 36.71
CA ASP A 267 9.19 -1.21 37.61
C ASP A 267 8.93 0.16 36.97
N GLU A 268 9.77 0.57 36.01
CA GLU A 268 9.63 1.83 35.31
C GLU A 268 8.60 1.71 34.17
N GLU A 269 7.38 2.24 34.39
CA GLU A 269 6.25 2.12 33.46
C GLU A 269 6.58 2.57 32.02
N GLN A 270 7.38 3.63 31.86
CA GLN A 270 7.76 4.13 30.54
C GLN A 270 8.61 3.11 29.77
N GLU A 271 9.56 2.47 30.43
CA GLU A 271 10.41 1.44 29.82
C GLU A 271 9.60 0.15 29.57
N LEU A 272 8.72 -0.22 30.52
CA LEU A 272 7.83 -1.37 30.38
C LEU A 272 6.93 -1.23 29.14
N MET A 273 6.29 -0.07 28.97
CA MET A 273 5.43 0.21 27.81
C MET A 273 6.23 0.24 26.52
N ARG A 274 7.43 0.83 26.52
CA ARG A 274 8.31 0.87 25.35
C ARG A 274 8.69 -0.54 24.88
N LEU A 275 9.07 -1.42 25.82
CA LEU A 275 9.38 -2.82 25.53
C LEU A 275 8.15 -3.59 25.06
N ALA A 276 6.98 -3.39 25.69
CA ALA A 276 5.73 -4.02 25.28
C ALA A 276 5.37 -3.65 23.83
N THR A 277 5.44 -2.36 23.48
CA THR A 277 5.18 -1.90 22.10
C THR A 277 6.12 -2.53 21.09
N TYR A 278 7.42 -2.67 21.40
CA TYR A 278 8.36 -3.34 20.50
C TYR A 278 7.98 -4.80 20.23
N LEU A 279 7.47 -5.51 21.24
CA LEU A 279 7.04 -6.90 21.14
C LEU A 279 5.71 -7.04 20.38
N GLU A 280 4.73 -6.18 20.67
CA GLU A 280 3.44 -6.17 19.99
C GLU A 280 3.59 -5.87 18.49
N GLU A 281 4.38 -4.86 18.12
CA GLU A 281 4.67 -4.49 16.72
C GLU A 281 5.35 -5.61 15.91
N THR A 282 5.86 -6.63 16.60
CA THR A 282 6.57 -7.76 15.98
C THR A 282 5.82 -9.08 16.12
N GLY A 283 4.57 -9.04 16.56
CA GLY A 283 3.66 -10.18 16.60
C GLY A 283 3.77 -11.06 17.85
N TYR A 284 4.49 -10.60 18.89
CA TYR A 284 4.51 -11.26 20.20
C TYR A 284 3.36 -10.76 21.08
N SER A 285 2.95 -11.57 22.05
CA SER A 285 1.95 -11.19 23.07
C SER A 285 2.65 -11.01 24.42
N PRO A 286 3.02 -9.78 24.81
CA PRO A 286 3.66 -9.54 26.08
C PRO A 286 2.66 -9.53 27.23
N ASN A 287 2.97 -10.27 28.30
CA ASN A 287 2.37 -10.07 29.62
C ASN A 287 3.30 -9.17 30.43
N VAL A 288 2.76 -8.11 31.02
CA VAL A 288 3.55 -7.09 31.71
C VAL A 288 3.25 -7.08 33.21
N SER A 289 4.27 -6.81 34.01
CA SER A 289 4.11 -6.56 35.45
C SER A 289 5.15 -5.58 35.95
N THR A 290 4.69 -4.57 36.71
CA THR A 290 5.56 -3.59 37.37
C THR A 290 6.17 -4.08 38.68
N HIS A 291 5.71 -5.22 39.19
CA HIS A 291 6.12 -5.77 40.47
C HIS A 291 6.55 -7.23 40.31
N ALA A 292 7.68 -7.61 40.92
CA ALA A 292 8.20 -8.98 40.88
C ALA A 292 7.24 -9.98 41.55
N THR A 293 6.64 -9.56 42.66
CA THR A 293 5.70 -10.39 43.44
C THR A 293 4.44 -10.77 42.65
N HIS A 294 3.88 -9.80 41.91
CA HIS A 294 2.75 -10.05 41.03
C HIS A 294 3.16 -10.90 39.83
N ALA A 295 4.32 -10.62 39.25
CA ALA A 295 4.85 -11.38 38.13
C ALA A 295 5.03 -12.87 38.46
N LEU A 296 5.58 -13.22 39.62
CA LEU A 296 5.72 -14.62 40.05
C LEU A 296 4.40 -15.38 40.07
N LYS A 297 3.29 -14.74 40.47
CA LYS A 297 1.94 -15.35 40.42
C LYS A 297 1.48 -15.58 38.99
N MET A 298 1.75 -14.63 38.09
CA MET A 298 1.40 -14.74 36.68
C MET A 298 2.20 -15.84 35.98
N LEU A 299 3.48 -15.99 36.30
CA LEU A 299 4.35 -17.01 35.68
C LEU A 299 3.81 -18.43 35.87
N GLU A 300 3.22 -18.74 37.02
CA GLU A 300 2.62 -20.06 37.29
C GLU A 300 1.41 -20.37 36.39
N GLN A 301 0.67 -19.34 35.99
CA GLN A 301 -0.54 -19.47 35.17
C GLN A 301 -0.22 -19.47 33.67
N TRP A 302 0.64 -18.55 33.24
CA TRP A 302 0.84 -18.22 31.82
C TRP A 302 2.02 -18.93 31.16
N GLN A 303 2.95 -19.50 31.95
CA GLN A 303 4.10 -20.31 31.49
C GLN A 303 4.78 -19.73 30.24
N PRO A 304 5.30 -18.50 30.32
CA PRO A 304 5.86 -17.82 29.15
C PRO A 304 7.10 -18.55 28.63
N ARG A 305 7.33 -18.46 27.32
CA ARG A 305 8.56 -19.00 26.71
C ARG A 305 9.79 -18.16 27.02
N ILE A 306 9.60 -16.86 27.22
CA ILE A 306 10.67 -15.91 27.57
C ILE A 306 10.21 -15.04 28.73
N VAL A 307 11.11 -14.77 29.67
CA VAL A 307 10.96 -13.77 30.71
C VAL A 307 12.05 -12.72 30.58
N LEU A 308 11.65 -11.46 30.40
CA LEU A 308 12.48 -10.27 30.52
C LEU A 308 12.39 -9.76 31.97
N VAL A 309 13.52 -9.68 32.67
CA VAL A 309 13.58 -9.25 34.08
C VAL A 309 14.57 -8.09 34.23
N ASP A 310 14.13 -6.95 34.76
CA ASP A 310 15.05 -5.93 35.27
C ASP A 310 15.82 -6.50 36.48
N LEU A 311 17.14 -6.32 36.50
CA LEU A 311 17.99 -6.65 37.64
C LEU A 311 17.86 -5.66 38.81
N THR A 312 17.19 -4.53 38.60
CA THR A 312 16.90 -3.52 39.61
C THR A 312 15.40 -3.38 39.78
N LEU A 313 14.83 -4.21 40.65
CA LEU A 313 13.42 -4.15 41.04
C LEU A 313 13.29 -3.61 42.48
N PRO A 314 12.27 -2.81 42.79
CA PRO A 314 12.12 -2.16 44.09
C PRO A 314 11.52 -3.09 45.15
N ASP A 315 10.71 -4.08 44.75
CA ASP A 315 9.93 -4.91 45.66
C ASP A 315 10.63 -6.24 46.04
N MET A 316 11.50 -6.76 45.18
CA MET A 316 12.19 -8.03 45.41
C MET A 316 13.51 -8.10 44.61
N SER A 317 14.48 -8.87 45.10
CA SER A 317 15.69 -9.16 44.32
C SER A 317 15.35 -9.93 43.03
N ALA A 318 15.79 -9.41 41.89
CA ALA A 318 15.66 -10.08 40.59
C ALA A 318 16.29 -11.48 40.57
N LEU A 319 17.38 -11.69 41.32
CA LEU A 319 18.01 -13.00 41.46
C LEU A 319 17.07 -14.01 42.14
N HIS A 320 16.26 -13.55 43.08
CA HIS A 320 15.25 -14.41 43.70
C HIS A 320 14.16 -14.81 42.68
N VAL A 321 13.74 -13.90 41.81
CA VAL A 321 12.81 -14.19 40.70
C VAL A 321 13.41 -15.25 39.77
N ILE A 322 14.68 -15.07 39.36
CA ILE A 322 15.41 -16.01 38.49
C ILE A 322 15.48 -17.41 39.13
N SER A 323 15.87 -17.47 40.41
CA SER A 323 15.92 -18.73 41.17
C SER A 323 14.57 -19.43 41.21
N ARG A 324 13.50 -18.66 41.40
CA ARG A 324 12.14 -19.19 41.48
C ARG A 324 11.68 -19.75 40.13
N ILE A 325 11.99 -19.08 39.02
CA ILE A 325 11.67 -19.57 37.67
C ILE A 325 12.40 -20.89 37.40
N GLN A 326 13.71 -20.93 37.66
CA GLN A 326 14.54 -22.10 37.37
C GLN A 326 14.18 -23.33 38.22
N SER A 327 13.79 -23.11 39.47
CA SER A 327 13.37 -24.21 40.37
C SER A 327 11.94 -24.68 40.12
N HIS A 328 11.14 -23.97 39.30
CA HIS A 328 9.74 -24.28 39.10
C HIS A 328 9.55 -25.34 38.00
N PRO A 329 8.92 -26.51 38.29
CA PRO A 329 8.80 -27.60 37.31
C PRO A 329 8.10 -27.23 36.00
N LYS A 330 7.12 -26.30 36.06
CA LYS A 330 6.38 -25.85 34.86
C LYS A 330 7.12 -24.81 34.01
N LEU A 331 8.23 -24.26 34.50
CA LEU A 331 8.98 -23.18 33.83
C LEU A 331 10.36 -23.63 33.35
N GLN A 332 10.62 -24.94 33.34
CA GLN A 332 11.92 -25.49 32.93
C GLN A 332 12.33 -25.10 31.50
N ASN A 333 11.34 -24.86 30.62
CA ASN A 333 11.57 -24.45 29.23
C ASN A 333 11.54 -22.93 29.03
N THR A 334 11.27 -22.17 30.09
CA THR A 334 11.23 -20.70 30.05
C THR A 334 12.65 -20.16 29.97
N LYS A 335 12.94 -19.40 28.91
CA LYS A 335 14.21 -18.69 28.76
C LYS A 335 14.18 -17.40 29.56
N ILE A 336 15.26 -17.11 30.27
CA ILE A 336 15.37 -15.93 31.13
C ILE A 336 16.38 -14.99 30.51
N MET A 337 15.98 -13.74 30.27
CA MET A 337 16.85 -12.69 29.78
C MET A 337 16.84 -11.51 30.75
N ALA A 338 18.02 -11.12 31.22
CA ALA A 338 18.18 -10.06 32.20
C ALA A 338 18.39 -8.70 31.53
N LEU A 339 17.70 -7.67 32.01
CA LEU A 339 17.88 -6.28 31.65
C LEU A 339 18.73 -5.60 32.74
N ALA A 340 19.89 -5.06 32.38
CA ALA A 340 20.87 -4.52 33.32
C ALA A 340 21.11 -3.03 33.08
N LYS A 341 21.26 -2.26 34.17
CA LYS A 341 21.67 -0.85 34.14
C LYS A 341 23.18 -0.73 34.40
N GLN A 342 23.73 0.46 34.12
CA GLN A 342 25.13 0.73 34.43
C GLN A 342 25.35 0.66 35.96
N GLY A 343 26.20 -0.27 36.41
CA GLY A 343 26.45 -0.52 37.83
C GLY A 343 26.02 -1.91 38.31
N ASP A 344 25.19 -2.63 37.55
CA ASP A 344 24.69 -3.97 37.93
C ASP A 344 25.71 -5.12 37.70
N LYS A 345 27.03 -4.83 37.63
CA LYS A 345 28.05 -5.83 37.25
C LYS A 345 28.01 -7.09 38.11
N ASP A 346 27.88 -6.93 39.43
CA ASP A 346 27.86 -8.06 40.36
C ASP A 346 26.58 -8.89 40.19
N LYS A 347 25.41 -8.22 40.05
CA LYS A 347 24.13 -8.89 39.79
C LYS A 347 24.12 -9.64 38.46
N VAL A 348 24.70 -9.06 37.40
CA VAL A 348 24.86 -9.72 36.09
C VAL A 348 25.69 -10.98 36.23
N MET A 349 26.82 -10.91 36.96
CA MET A 349 27.68 -12.07 37.17
C MET A 349 26.95 -13.18 37.93
N GLU A 350 26.18 -12.83 38.96
CA GLU A 350 25.37 -13.79 39.71
C GLU A 350 24.26 -14.39 38.85
N ALA A 351 23.51 -13.58 38.10
CA ALA A 351 22.46 -14.05 37.21
C ALA A 351 23.00 -15.01 36.14
N VAL A 352 24.17 -14.72 35.56
CA VAL A 352 24.85 -15.62 34.61
C VAL A 352 25.24 -16.93 35.28
N LYS A 353 25.77 -16.91 36.51
CA LYS A 353 26.08 -18.14 37.27
C LYS A 353 24.84 -18.99 37.56
N MET A 354 23.69 -18.36 37.69
CA MET A 354 22.41 -19.07 37.85
C MET A 354 21.95 -19.72 36.53
N GLY A 355 22.49 -19.32 35.38
CA GLY A 355 22.17 -19.95 34.09
C GLY A 355 21.04 -19.24 33.34
N ILE A 356 20.93 -17.91 33.45
CA ILE A 356 20.12 -17.13 32.52
C ILE A 356 20.63 -17.30 31.08
N ASN A 357 19.74 -17.10 30.11
CA ASN A 357 20.05 -17.34 28.71
C ASN A 357 20.71 -16.13 28.03
N GLU A 358 20.43 -14.92 28.50
CA GLU A 358 20.90 -13.70 27.85
C GLU A 358 20.94 -12.50 28.80
N VAL A 359 21.82 -11.54 28.51
CA VAL A 359 21.88 -10.25 29.22
C VAL A 359 21.82 -9.11 28.21
N MET A 360 21.03 -8.09 28.52
CA MET A 360 20.88 -6.88 27.72
C MET A 360 21.10 -5.63 28.57
N MET A 361 21.94 -4.73 28.05
CA MET A 361 22.19 -3.44 28.70
C MET A 361 21.12 -2.43 28.30
N LYS A 362 20.61 -1.68 29.29
CA LYS A 362 19.74 -0.51 29.04
C LYS A 362 20.58 0.70 28.60
N PRO A 363 20.06 1.57 27.69
CA PRO A 363 18.74 1.50 27.05
C PRO A 363 18.65 0.38 26.01
N VAL A 364 17.54 -0.35 26.02
CA VAL A 364 17.33 -1.46 25.06
C VAL A 364 17.01 -0.91 23.67
N ASP A 365 17.77 -1.35 22.68
CA ASP A 365 17.51 -1.13 21.26
C ASP A 365 16.52 -2.18 20.72
N LYS A 366 15.59 -1.74 19.86
CA LYS A 366 14.52 -2.59 19.31
C LYS A 366 15.09 -3.74 18.47
N ASP A 367 15.98 -3.44 17.54
CA ASP A 367 16.52 -4.45 16.62
C ASP A 367 17.34 -5.50 17.39
N MET A 368 18.09 -5.07 18.40
CA MET A 368 18.86 -5.95 19.28
C MET A 368 17.98 -6.84 20.17
N LEU A 369 16.89 -6.29 20.73
CA LEU A 369 15.89 -7.05 21.48
C LEU A 369 15.30 -8.18 20.63
N MET A 370 14.89 -7.84 19.41
CA MET A 370 14.29 -8.78 18.47
C MET A 370 15.26 -9.87 18.04
N TYR A 371 16.51 -9.51 17.74
CA TYR A 371 17.55 -10.48 17.42
C TYR A 371 17.75 -11.50 18.55
N LYS A 372 17.89 -11.03 19.80
CA LYS A 372 18.12 -11.88 20.97
C LYS A 372 16.92 -12.76 21.30
N ILE A 373 15.69 -12.24 21.20
CA ILE A 373 14.46 -13.03 21.38
C ILE A 373 14.40 -14.16 20.35
N ASN A 374 14.55 -13.84 19.06
CA ASN A 374 14.47 -14.82 17.99
C ASN A 374 15.55 -15.90 18.12
N TYR A 375 16.78 -15.50 18.48
CA TYR A 375 17.88 -16.43 18.73
C TYR A 375 17.53 -17.42 19.86
N ASN A 376 16.97 -16.94 20.97
CA ASN A 376 16.63 -17.77 22.13
C ASN A 376 15.37 -18.63 21.93
N LEU A 377 14.47 -18.26 21.01
CA LEU A 377 13.31 -19.08 20.63
C LEU A 377 13.64 -20.20 19.65
N THR A 378 14.64 -19.99 18.79
CA THR A 378 15.03 -20.93 17.71
C THR A 378 16.20 -21.84 18.08
N SER A 379 17.08 -21.43 19.00
CA SER A 379 18.26 -22.22 19.42
C SER A 379 17.92 -23.27 20.51
N GLY A 380 16.79 -23.95 20.39
CA GLY A 380 16.28 -24.94 21.35
C GLY A 380 16.29 -26.35 20.82
#